data_AF-A0AAE1PUF7-F1
#
_entry.id   AF-A0AAE1PUF7-F1
#
_cell.length_a   1.000
_cell.length_b   1.000
_cell.length_c   1.000
_cell.angle_alpha   90.00
_cell.angle_beta   90.00
_cell.angle_gamma   90.00
#
_symmetry.space_group_name_H-M   'P 1'
#
loop_
_entity.id
_entity.type
_entity.pdbx_description
1 polymer ?
#
loop_
_entity_poly.entity_id
_entity_poly.type
_entity_poly.pdbx_seq_one_letter_code
_entity_poly.pdbx_strand_id
1 'polypeptide(L)'
;MAEVESLVVLEERVRKLEEKIFGPLPKDAEYPEVVSTLASLGGQLGSALGTRDRMMMVMKRLDELERYLDPVYGESLELWDSVKMDLVMAREEHLRTNHHHLNTINSLKSVLDSQHIADTANLGEELVRVAGGQGELEDSTTTQSAQIKQLLHQYNDIINTLTETFIKMDDIVTKAEIAALPKKVED
;
A
#
# COMPACT_ATOMS: atom_id res chain seq x y z
N MET A 1 18.87 -3.26 -24.95
CA MET A 1 17.45 -2.84 -25.13
C MET A 1 17.35 -1.32 -25.23
N ALA A 2 17.86 -0.54 -24.26
CA ALA A 2 17.87 0.93 -24.32
C ALA A 2 18.59 1.53 -25.55
N GLU A 3 19.69 0.91 -26.02
CA GLU A 3 20.41 1.37 -27.22
C GLU A 3 19.67 1.14 -28.55
N VAL A 4 18.77 0.15 -28.59
CA VAL A 4 17.96 -0.14 -29.79
C VAL A 4 16.79 0.86 -29.86
N GLU A 5 16.22 1.21 -28.71
CA GLU A 5 15.14 2.19 -28.61
C GLU A 5 15.62 3.61 -28.98
N SER A 6 16.82 4.00 -28.56
CA SER A 6 17.41 5.29 -28.96
C SER A 6 17.71 5.36 -30.46
N LEU A 7 18.13 4.24 -31.07
CA LEU A 7 18.37 4.17 -32.51
C LEU A 7 17.07 4.33 -33.32
N VAL A 8 15.98 3.70 -32.87
CA VAL A 8 14.66 3.79 -33.51
C VAL A 8 14.10 5.20 -33.43
N VAL A 9 14.23 5.87 -32.28
CA VAL A 9 13.81 7.27 -32.12
C VAL A 9 14.61 8.19 -33.03
N LEU A 10 15.93 7.93 -33.17
CA LEU A 10 16.78 8.73 -34.03
C LEU A 10 16.43 8.52 -35.52
N GLU A 11 16.21 7.28 -35.94
CA GLU A 11 15.79 6.94 -37.30
C GLU A 11 14.45 7.58 -37.65
N GLU A 12 13.48 7.57 -36.73
CA GLU A 12 12.20 8.23 -36.94
C GLU A 12 12.33 9.75 -37.06
N ARG A 13 13.22 10.36 -36.26
CA ARG A 13 13.51 11.81 -36.36
C ARG A 13 14.19 12.15 -37.68
N VAL A 14 15.17 11.35 -38.10
CA VAL A 14 15.87 11.53 -39.39
C VAL A 14 14.87 11.41 -40.54
N ARG A 15 14.02 10.38 -40.54
CA ARG A 15 12.96 10.21 -41.54
C ARG A 15 12.02 11.42 -41.62
N LYS A 16 11.60 11.98 -40.47
CA LYS A 16 10.76 13.20 -40.44
C LYS A 16 11.49 14.42 -40.98
N LEU A 17 12.80 14.52 -40.78
CA LEU A 17 13.61 15.61 -41.34
C LEU A 17 13.81 15.45 -42.85
N GLU A 18 14.08 14.23 -43.32
CA GLU A 18 14.16 13.91 -44.74
C GLU A 18 12.85 14.22 -45.46
N GLU A 19 11.71 13.85 -44.88
CA GLU A 19 10.38 14.14 -45.43
C GLU A 19 10.10 15.65 -45.50
N LYS A 20 10.53 16.43 -44.49
CA LYS A 20 10.36 17.89 -44.48
C LYS A 20 11.22 18.62 -45.51
N ILE A 21 12.42 18.13 -45.79
CA ILE A 21 13.37 18.80 -46.69
C ILE A 21 13.17 18.34 -48.13
N PHE A 22 13.00 17.04 -48.34
CA PHE A 22 12.98 16.43 -49.67
C PHE A 22 11.56 16.07 -50.15
N GLY A 23 10.57 16.05 -49.26
CA GLY A 23 9.17 15.77 -49.62
C GLY A 23 9.02 14.40 -50.32
N PRO A 24 8.16 14.29 -51.35
CA PRO A 24 7.94 13.04 -52.08
C PRO A 24 9.01 12.74 -53.14
N LEU A 25 10.12 13.50 -53.21
CA LEU A 25 11.17 13.24 -54.18
C LEU A 25 12.01 12.01 -53.78
N PRO A 26 12.46 11.20 -54.76
CA PRO A 26 13.26 10.01 -54.47
C PRO A 26 14.58 10.39 -53.76
N LYS A 27 15.03 9.51 -52.85
CA LYS A 27 16.22 9.69 -51.98
C LYS A 27 17.56 9.88 -52.71
N ASP A 28 17.57 9.58 -54.02
CA ASP A 28 18.76 9.60 -54.89
C ASP A 28 18.69 10.70 -55.98
N ALA A 29 17.74 11.63 -55.89
CA ALA A 29 17.64 12.74 -56.84
C ALA A 29 18.72 13.81 -56.57
N GLU A 30 19.12 14.54 -57.61
CA GLU A 30 19.99 15.71 -57.48
C GLU A 30 19.22 16.82 -56.74
N TYR A 31 19.56 17.03 -55.47
CA TYR A 31 18.84 17.97 -54.62
C TYR A 31 19.25 19.41 -54.88
N PRO A 32 18.30 20.34 -55.05
CA PRO A 32 18.62 21.75 -55.07
C PRO A 32 19.26 22.14 -53.74
N GLU A 33 20.27 23.00 -53.80
CA GLU A 33 20.92 23.54 -52.61
C GLU A 33 19.91 24.42 -51.84
N VAL A 34 19.22 23.79 -50.88
CA VAL A 34 18.11 24.40 -50.11
C VAL A 34 18.58 25.68 -49.41
N VAL A 35 19.84 25.70 -48.98
CA VAL A 35 20.45 26.85 -48.31
C VAL A 35 20.60 28.04 -49.27
N SER A 36 21.07 27.83 -50.50
CA SER A 36 21.27 28.93 -51.45
C SER A 36 19.94 29.41 -52.05
N THR A 37 19.00 28.50 -52.29
CA THR A 37 17.63 28.85 -52.72
C THR A 37 16.87 29.61 -51.64
N LEU A 38 16.97 29.20 -50.36
CA LEU A 38 16.39 29.91 -49.22
C LEU A 38 17.05 31.28 -48.99
N ALA A 39 18.38 31.37 -49.13
CA ALA A 39 19.09 32.64 -49.04
C ALA A 39 18.70 33.61 -50.16
N SER A 40 18.57 33.11 -51.39
CA SER A 40 18.07 33.89 -52.54
C SER A 40 16.63 34.35 -52.31
N LEU A 41 15.75 33.47 -51.83
CA LEU A 41 14.37 33.80 -51.51
C LEU A 41 14.28 34.82 -50.37
N GLY A 42 15.09 34.67 -49.32
CA GLY A 42 15.19 35.63 -48.22
C GLY A 42 15.67 37.00 -48.68
N GLY A 43 16.63 37.05 -49.61
CA GLY A 43 17.09 38.29 -50.24
C GLY A 43 15.99 38.94 -51.10
N GLN A 44 15.28 38.16 -51.92
CA GLN A 44 14.14 38.64 -52.72
C GLN A 44 13.00 39.14 -51.83
N LEU A 45 12.64 38.39 -50.79
CA LEU A 45 11.62 38.76 -49.82
C LEU A 45 12.03 40.05 -49.07
N GLY A 46 13.29 40.14 -48.62
CA GLY A 46 13.83 41.34 -48.00
C GLY A 46 13.78 42.57 -48.92
N SER A 47 14.12 42.41 -50.19
CA SER A 47 14.01 43.49 -51.18
C SER A 47 12.57 43.90 -51.48
N ALA A 48 11.65 42.94 -51.57
CA ALA A 48 10.24 43.18 -51.82
C ALA A 48 9.54 43.83 -50.61
N LEU A 49 9.89 43.43 -49.40
CA LEU A 49 9.37 43.97 -48.14
C LEU A 49 10.01 45.31 -47.75
N GLY A 50 11.28 45.53 -48.13
CA GLY A 50 11.98 46.78 -47.88
C GLY A 50 11.37 47.99 -48.61
N THR A 51 10.64 47.76 -49.70
CA THR A 51 9.86 48.82 -50.38
C THR A 51 8.51 49.13 -49.70
N ARG A 52 8.11 48.33 -48.70
CA ARG A 52 6.82 48.41 -48.01
C ARG A 52 7.01 48.44 -46.50
N ASP A 53 7.30 49.63 -45.95
CA ASP A 53 7.56 49.84 -44.51
C ASP A 53 6.50 49.24 -43.58
N ARG A 54 5.22 49.32 -43.95
CA ARG A 54 4.11 48.74 -43.16
C ARG A 54 4.22 47.21 -43.05
N MET A 55 4.66 46.55 -44.11
CA MET A 55 4.79 45.09 -44.14
C MET A 55 6.03 44.64 -43.35
N MET A 56 7.12 45.41 -43.43
CA MET A 56 8.30 45.19 -42.59
C MET A 56 8.00 45.38 -41.10
N MET A 57 7.14 46.33 -40.74
CA MET A 57 6.67 46.51 -39.36
C MET A 57 5.85 45.31 -38.86
N VAL A 58 4.98 44.73 -39.70
CA VAL A 58 4.23 43.51 -39.35
C VAL A 58 5.17 42.32 -39.19
N MET A 59 6.14 42.14 -40.09
CA MET A 59 7.11 41.06 -39.99
C MET A 59 7.97 41.15 -38.73
N LYS A 60 8.34 42.37 -38.29
CA LYS A 60 9.04 42.59 -37.02
C LYS A 60 8.20 42.24 -35.79
N ARG A 61 6.88 42.28 -35.90
CA ARG A 61 5.94 41.96 -34.82
C ARG A 61 5.35 40.56 -34.97
N LEU A 62 5.83 39.76 -35.93
CA LEU A 62 5.28 38.44 -36.19
C LEU A 62 5.45 37.51 -34.99
N ASP A 63 6.60 37.57 -34.31
CA ASP A 63 6.85 36.80 -33.08
C ASP A 63 5.93 37.24 -31.93
N GLU A 64 5.64 38.54 -31.82
CA GLU A 64 4.67 39.06 -30.85
C GLU A 64 3.25 38.57 -31.19
N LEU A 65 2.86 38.62 -32.47
CA LEU A 65 1.57 38.15 -32.96
C LEU A 65 1.39 36.64 -32.75
N GLU A 66 2.42 35.84 -33.01
CA GLU A 66 2.44 34.41 -32.74
C GLU A 66 2.24 34.14 -31.24
N ARG A 67 2.90 34.93 -30.39
CA ARG A 67 2.71 34.85 -28.94
C ARG A 67 1.29 35.26 -28.51
N TYR A 68 0.68 36.26 -29.13
CA TYR A 68 -0.72 36.63 -28.85
C TYR A 68 -1.74 35.62 -29.39
N LEU A 69 -1.36 34.82 -30.39
CA LEU A 69 -2.17 33.73 -30.95
C LEU A 69 -2.06 32.43 -30.16
N ASP A 70 -1.09 32.34 -29.23
CA ASP A 70 -0.99 31.20 -28.31
C ASP A 70 -2.14 31.24 -27.28
N PRO A 71 -3.04 30.24 -27.25
CA PRO A 71 -4.13 30.19 -26.27
C PRO A 71 -3.63 30.20 -24.82
N VAL A 72 -2.42 29.69 -24.56
CA VAL A 72 -1.79 29.69 -23.23
C VAL A 72 -1.41 31.12 -22.81
N TYR A 73 -1.06 31.98 -23.76
CA TYR A 73 -0.75 33.38 -23.48
C TYR A 73 -2.01 34.14 -23.03
N GLY A 74 -3.17 33.85 -23.63
CA GLY A 74 -4.45 34.43 -23.22
C GLY A 74 -4.88 34.04 -21.80
N GLU A 75 -4.60 32.80 -21.37
CA GLU A 75 -4.85 32.35 -20.00
C GLU A 75 -3.90 33.01 -18.98
N SER A 76 -2.68 33.37 -19.41
CA SER A 76 -1.70 34.09 -18.58
C SER A 76 -1.99 35.59 -18.46
N LEU A 77 -2.77 36.15 -19.39
CA LEU A 77 -3.10 37.57 -19.42
C LEU A 77 -4.23 37.86 -18.43
N GLU A 78 -3.83 37.95 -17.17
CA GLU A 78 -4.58 38.59 -16.09
C GLU A 78 -6.03 38.09 -15.98
N LEU A 79 -6.22 36.98 -15.25
CA LEU A 79 -7.48 36.73 -14.57
C LEU A 79 -7.92 38.03 -13.89
N TRP A 80 -9.04 38.60 -14.34
CA TRP A 80 -9.64 39.78 -13.74
C TRP A 80 -9.82 39.55 -12.24
N ASP A 81 -9.61 40.58 -11.42
CA ASP A 81 -9.65 40.43 -9.96
C ASP A 81 -11.00 39.92 -9.44
N SER A 82 -12.09 40.18 -10.18
CA SER A 82 -13.41 39.58 -9.94
C SER A 82 -13.39 38.05 -10.10
N VAL A 83 -12.75 37.53 -11.16
CA VAL A 83 -12.66 36.08 -11.43
C VAL A 83 -11.76 35.41 -10.40
N LYS A 84 -10.68 36.07 -9.95
CA LYS A 84 -9.85 35.56 -8.85
C LYS A 84 -10.66 35.47 -7.56
N MET A 85 -11.47 36.48 -7.26
CA MET A 85 -12.34 36.49 -6.08
C MET A 85 -13.37 35.36 -6.14
N ASP A 86 -14.06 35.20 -7.26
CA ASP A 86 -15.04 34.13 -7.46
C ASP A 86 -14.39 32.74 -7.37
N LEU A 87 -13.17 32.58 -7.90
CA LEU A 87 -12.41 31.35 -7.79
C LEU A 87 -12.02 31.03 -6.34
N VAL A 88 -11.62 32.04 -5.57
CA VAL A 88 -11.29 31.88 -4.14
C VAL A 88 -12.54 31.52 -3.35
N MET A 89 -13.67 32.20 -3.59
CA MET A 89 -14.94 31.90 -2.92
C MET A 89 -15.45 30.50 -3.28
N ALA A 90 -15.38 30.11 -4.55
CA ALA A 90 -15.76 28.77 -5.00
C ALA A 90 -14.89 27.66 -4.38
N ARG A 91 -13.63 27.98 -4.03
CA ARG A 91 -12.69 27.03 -3.41
C ARG A 91 -12.59 27.16 -1.89
N GLU A 92 -13.30 28.09 -1.26
CA GLU A 92 -13.15 28.38 0.17
C GLU A 92 -13.41 27.13 1.03
N GLU A 93 -14.49 26.41 0.75
CA GLU A 93 -14.85 25.19 1.46
C GLU A 93 -13.76 24.12 1.30
N HIS A 94 -13.23 23.95 0.09
CA HIS A 94 -12.15 23.01 -0.17
C HIS A 94 -10.86 23.39 0.59
N LEU A 95 -10.51 24.69 0.62
CA LEU A 95 -9.37 25.18 1.40
C LEU A 95 -9.55 24.93 2.91
N ARG A 96 -10.78 25.16 3.43
CA ARG A 96 -11.10 24.93 4.85
C ARG A 96 -11.01 23.45 5.21
N THR A 97 -11.53 22.56 4.37
CA THR A 97 -11.43 21.11 4.54
C THR A 97 -9.98 20.64 4.48
N ASN A 98 -9.19 21.12 3.52
CA ASN A 98 -7.78 20.79 3.42
C ASN A 98 -6.99 21.27 4.64
N HIS A 99 -7.29 22.47 5.16
CA HIS A 99 -6.67 22.97 6.39
C HIS A 99 -7.01 22.07 7.59
N HIS A 100 -8.26 21.63 7.72
CA HIS A 100 -8.67 20.70 8.76
C HIS A 100 -7.91 19.38 8.65
N HIS A 101 -7.84 18.78 7.46
CA HIS A 101 -7.08 17.55 7.23
C HIS A 101 -5.60 17.72 7.56
N LEU A 102 -4.99 18.85 7.18
CA LEU A 102 -3.58 19.12 7.44
C LEU A 102 -3.31 19.25 8.95
N ASN A 103 -4.21 19.92 9.69
CA ASN A 103 -4.12 20.00 11.15
C ASN A 103 -4.25 18.61 11.80
N THR A 104 -5.16 17.77 11.32
CA THR A 104 -5.32 16.40 11.80
C THR A 104 -4.09 15.55 11.50
N ILE A 105 -3.51 15.68 10.31
CA ILE A 105 -2.25 14.99 9.98
C ILE A 105 -1.12 15.47 10.88
N ASN A 106 -1.03 16.78 11.14
CA ASN A 106 0.02 17.34 11.97
C ASN A 106 -0.11 16.90 13.44
N SER A 107 -1.33 16.75 13.96
CA SER A 107 -1.55 16.22 15.31
C SER A 107 -1.25 14.71 15.39
N LEU A 108 -1.50 13.95 14.34
CA LEU A 108 -1.20 12.52 14.26
C LEU A 108 0.28 12.22 13.98
N LYS A 109 1.05 13.19 13.48
CA LYS A 109 2.49 13.03 13.22
C LYS A 109 3.27 12.58 14.48
N SER A 110 2.89 13.08 15.65
CA SER A 110 3.52 12.70 16.93
C SER A 110 3.32 11.23 17.32
N VAL A 111 2.28 10.57 16.77
CA VAL A 111 1.99 9.15 17.03
C VAL A 111 2.95 8.25 16.24
N LEU A 112 3.35 8.66 15.04
CA LEU A 112 4.31 7.93 14.20
C LEU A 112 5.70 7.84 14.86
N ASP A 113 6.11 8.91 15.54
CA ASP A 113 7.37 8.95 16.28
C ASP A 113 7.24 8.39 17.72
N SER A 114 6.09 7.80 18.07
CA SER A 114 5.90 7.30 19.44
C SER A 114 6.81 6.11 19.71
N GLN A 115 7.53 6.20 20.83
CA GLN A 115 8.45 5.17 21.30
C GLN A 115 7.75 3.80 21.43
N HIS A 116 6.46 3.80 21.78
CA HIS A 116 5.65 2.59 21.89
C HIS A 116 5.57 1.79 20.58
N ILE A 117 5.49 2.45 19.41
CA ILE A 117 5.51 1.74 18.12
C ILE A 117 6.91 1.19 17.85
N ALA A 118 7.97 1.94 18.16
CA ALA A 118 9.34 1.45 18.01
C ALA A 118 9.65 0.25 18.92
N ASP A 119 9.14 0.27 20.16
CA ASP A 119 9.37 -0.76 21.17
C ASP A 119 8.57 -2.05 20.90
N THR A 120 7.56 -2.04 20.01
CA THR A 120 6.83 -3.27 19.62
C THR A 120 7.73 -4.33 19.02
N ALA A 121 8.78 -3.93 18.29
CA ALA A 121 9.75 -4.87 17.73
C ALA A 121 10.52 -5.63 18.83
N ASN A 122 10.83 -4.95 19.94
CA ASN A 122 11.50 -5.55 21.10
C ASN A 122 10.56 -6.45 21.91
N LEU A 123 9.28 -6.07 22.02
CA LEU A 123 8.25 -6.85 22.72
C LEU A 123 7.91 -8.15 21.99
N GLY A 124 8.14 -8.24 20.68
CA GLY A 124 7.85 -9.45 19.89
C GLY A 124 8.63 -10.68 20.35
N GLU A 125 9.93 -10.54 20.63
CA GLU A 125 10.77 -11.65 21.11
C GLU A 125 10.34 -12.11 22.51
N GLU A 126 10.04 -11.16 23.39
CA GLU A 126 9.55 -11.47 24.73
C GLU A 126 8.18 -12.13 24.72
N LEU A 127 7.28 -11.70 23.82
CA LEU A 127 5.97 -12.31 23.62
C LEU A 127 6.10 -13.76 23.14
N VAL A 128 7.01 -14.03 22.18
CA VAL A 128 7.27 -15.39 21.68
C VAL A 128 7.81 -16.27 22.81
N ARG A 129 8.73 -15.76 23.64
CA ARG A 129 9.24 -16.49 24.81
C ARG A 129 8.14 -16.83 25.80
N VAL A 130 7.26 -15.86 26.11
CA VAL A 130 6.14 -16.06 27.04
C VAL A 130 5.12 -17.04 26.46
N ALA A 131 4.79 -16.93 25.17
CA ALA A 131 3.86 -17.84 24.50
C ALA A 131 4.42 -19.28 24.48
N GLY A 132 5.71 -19.45 24.23
CA GLY A 132 6.37 -20.76 24.33
C GLY A 132 6.29 -21.34 25.74
N GLY A 133 6.60 -20.54 26.76
CA GLY A 133 6.49 -20.98 28.16
C GLY A 133 5.06 -21.29 28.60
N GLN A 134 4.04 -20.60 28.07
CA GLN A 134 2.65 -20.94 28.32
C GLN A 134 2.25 -22.29 27.73
N GLY A 135 2.74 -22.64 26.54
CA GLY A 135 2.51 -23.95 25.94
C GLY A 135 3.05 -25.09 26.83
N GLU A 136 4.28 -24.95 27.31
CA GLU A 136 4.88 -25.92 28.23
C GLU A 136 4.10 -26.04 29.55
N LEU A 137 3.60 -24.91 30.07
CA LEU A 137 2.80 -24.88 31.29
C LEU A 137 1.45 -25.58 31.10
N GLU A 138 0.82 -25.41 29.93
CA GLU A 138 -0.43 -26.07 29.57
C GLU A 138 -0.24 -27.59 29.44
N ASP A 139 0.82 -28.03 28.75
CA ASP A 139 1.19 -29.44 28.61
C ASP A 139 1.48 -30.10 29.97
N SER A 140 2.23 -29.41 30.84
CA SER A 140 2.48 -29.90 32.21
C SER A 140 1.19 -29.98 33.03
N THR A 141 0.32 -28.97 32.91
CA THR A 141 -0.96 -28.92 33.63
C THR A 141 -1.90 -30.04 33.20
N THR A 142 -2.01 -30.28 31.90
CA THR A 142 -2.85 -31.37 31.36
C THR A 142 -2.34 -32.74 31.79
N THR A 143 -1.02 -32.95 31.76
CA THR A 143 -0.38 -34.19 32.22
C THR A 143 -0.61 -34.44 33.71
N GLN A 144 -0.40 -33.42 34.56
CA GLN A 144 -0.66 -33.52 36.00
C GLN A 144 -2.15 -33.78 36.28
N SER A 145 -3.06 -33.11 35.56
CA SER A 145 -4.49 -33.35 35.68
C SER A 145 -4.87 -34.80 35.32
N ALA A 146 -4.26 -35.36 34.27
CA ALA A 146 -4.45 -36.75 33.89
C ALA A 146 -3.95 -37.72 34.98
N GLN A 147 -2.77 -37.48 35.55
CA GLN A 147 -2.22 -38.29 36.65
C GLN A 147 -3.11 -38.25 37.90
N ILE A 148 -3.60 -37.07 38.28
CA ILE A 148 -4.51 -36.93 39.43
C ILE A 148 -5.82 -37.69 39.17
N LYS A 149 -6.39 -37.59 37.97
CA LYS A 149 -7.61 -38.35 37.61
C LYS A 149 -7.36 -39.85 37.69
N GLN A 150 -6.22 -40.33 37.20
CA GLN A 150 -5.85 -41.74 37.29
C GLN A 150 -5.70 -42.21 38.74
N LEU A 151 -5.05 -41.40 39.60
CA LEU A 151 -4.92 -41.71 41.02
C LEU A 151 -6.28 -41.75 41.73
N LEU A 152 -7.19 -40.83 41.37
CA LEU A 152 -8.55 -40.82 41.90
C LEU A 152 -9.33 -42.08 41.49
N HIS A 153 -9.15 -42.54 40.24
CA HIS A 153 -9.71 -43.81 39.78
C HIS A 153 -9.17 -44.99 40.58
N GLN A 154 -7.84 -45.09 40.75
CA GLN A 154 -7.22 -46.14 41.55
C GLN A 154 -7.72 -46.14 43.00
N TYR A 155 -7.84 -44.95 43.61
CA TYR A 155 -8.40 -44.83 44.95
C TYR A 155 -9.85 -45.33 45.00
N ASN A 156 -10.68 -44.96 44.03
CA ASN A 156 -12.06 -45.42 43.95
C ASN A 156 -12.15 -46.95 43.81
N ASP A 157 -11.31 -47.54 42.95
CA ASP A 157 -11.23 -48.99 42.76
C ASP A 157 -10.82 -49.73 44.05
N ILE A 158 -9.84 -49.19 44.78
CA ILE A 158 -9.43 -49.74 46.08
C ILE A 158 -10.58 -49.67 47.08
N ILE A 159 -11.28 -48.54 47.18
CA ILE A 159 -12.41 -48.37 48.09
C ILE A 159 -13.56 -49.32 47.74
N ASN A 160 -13.88 -49.50 46.46
CA ASN A 160 -14.91 -50.46 46.03
C ASN A 160 -14.51 -51.89 46.40
N THR A 161 -13.28 -52.28 46.12
CA THR A 161 -12.74 -53.60 46.48
C THR A 161 -12.78 -53.81 47.99
N LEU A 162 -12.36 -52.81 48.76
CA LEU A 162 -12.35 -52.85 50.21
C LEU A 162 -13.79 -53.00 50.75
N THR A 163 -14.74 -52.25 50.19
CA THR A 163 -16.16 -52.33 50.53
C THR A 163 -16.72 -53.73 50.25
N GLU A 164 -16.43 -54.31 49.09
CA GLU A 164 -16.82 -55.69 48.78
C GLU A 164 -16.20 -56.71 49.74
N THR A 165 -14.91 -56.55 50.09
CA THR A 165 -14.25 -57.45 51.04
C THR A 165 -14.86 -57.35 52.43
N PHE A 166 -15.21 -56.15 52.90
CA PHE A 166 -15.87 -55.97 54.17
C PHE A 166 -17.27 -56.57 54.18
N ILE A 167 -18.06 -56.41 53.12
CA ILE A 167 -19.36 -57.08 53.00
C ILE A 167 -19.20 -58.61 53.07
N LYS A 168 -18.24 -59.18 52.32
CA LYS A 168 -17.97 -60.63 52.36
C LYS A 168 -17.54 -61.09 53.75
N MET A 169 -16.73 -60.30 54.44
CA MET A 169 -16.26 -60.60 55.79
C MET A 169 -17.40 -60.54 56.80
N ASP A 170 -18.28 -59.55 56.70
CA ASP A 170 -19.49 -59.43 57.51
C ASP A 170 -20.46 -60.60 57.30
N ASP A 171 -20.61 -61.05 56.04
CA ASP A 171 -21.38 -62.24 55.68
C ASP A 171 -20.81 -63.53 56.33
N ILE A 172 -19.48 -63.67 56.36
CA ILE A 172 -18.80 -64.81 57.01
C ILE A 172 -19.00 -64.74 58.52
N VAL A 173 -18.85 -63.56 59.13
CA VAL A 173 -19.06 -63.36 60.57
C VAL A 173 -20.52 -63.66 60.94
N THR A 174 -21.49 -63.13 60.18
CA THR A 174 -22.92 -63.38 60.39
C THR A 174 -23.25 -64.87 60.29
N LYS A 175 -22.68 -65.59 59.31
CA LYS A 175 -22.85 -67.07 59.20
C LYS A 175 -22.25 -67.79 60.41
N ALA A 176 -21.09 -67.36 60.89
CA ALA A 176 -20.45 -67.93 62.07
C ALA A 176 -21.27 -67.66 63.35
N GLU A 177 -21.84 -66.46 63.50
CA GLU A 177 -22.72 -66.10 64.61
C GLU A 177 -24.02 -66.90 64.60
N ILE A 178 -24.65 -67.10 63.42
CA ILE A 178 -25.84 -67.95 63.27
C ILE A 178 -25.53 -69.41 63.61
N ALA A 179 -24.35 -69.92 63.24
CA ALA A 179 -23.92 -71.26 63.60
C ALA A 179 -23.59 -71.40 65.10
N ALA A 180 -23.16 -70.31 65.75
CA ALA A 180 -22.82 -70.26 67.16
C ALA A 180 -24.04 -69.94 68.08
N LEU A 181 -25.18 -69.52 67.51
CA LEU A 181 -26.42 -69.35 68.27
C LEU A 181 -26.90 -70.71 68.81
N PRO A 182 -27.16 -70.84 70.12
CA PRO A 182 -27.55 -72.11 70.71
C PRO A 182 -28.93 -72.54 70.19
N LYS A 183 -29.04 -73.79 69.71
CA LYS A 183 -30.33 -74.42 69.44
C LYS A 183 -31.17 -74.35 70.71
N LYS A 184 -32.34 -73.70 70.65
CA LYS A 184 -33.38 -73.85 71.67
C LYS A 184 -33.65 -75.34 71.82
N VAL A 185 -33.37 -75.86 73.01
CA VAL A 185 -33.86 -77.15 73.45
C VAL A 185 -35.34 -76.94 73.79
N GLU A 186 -36.22 -77.42 72.93
CA GLU A 186 -37.58 -77.77 73.33
C GLU A 186 -37.50 -79.15 73.99
N ASP A 187 -37.63 -79.16 75.32
CA ASP A 187 -38.36 -80.12 76.17
C ASP A 187 -38.24 -79.68 77.64
#